data_AF-A0A961TQ93-F1
#
_entry.id   AF-A0A961TQ93-F1
#
_cell.length_a   1.000
_cell.length_b   1.000
_cell.length_c   1.000
_cell.angle_alpha   90.00
_cell.angle_beta   90.00
_cell.angle_gamma   90.00
#
_symmetry.space_group_name_H-M   'P 1'
#
loop_
_entity.id
_entity.type
_entity.pdbx_description
1 polymer ?
#
loop_
_entity_poly.entity_id
_entity_poly.type
_entity_poly.pdbx_seq_one_letter_code
_entity_poly.pdbx_strand_id
1 'polypeptide(L)'
;LTSMLKRVDVAVDSAFSDVKNDKWTTGFYVLGLKEGGVGYAMDDNNASLVTDDMKAAVEKASADIISGAVEVHDYMSDSACPY
;
A
#
# COMPACT_ATOMS: atom_id res chain seq x y z
N LEU A 1 -5.06 -1.07 -16.64
CA LEU A 1 -5.69 0.22 -16.28
C LEU A 1 -4.83 0.96 -15.26
N THR A 2 -4.46 0.32 -14.17
CA THR A 2 -3.51 0.83 -13.17
C THR A 2 -2.50 -0.26 -12.84
N SER A 3 -1.48 0.09 -12.07
CA SER A 3 -0.53 -0.84 -11.44
C SER A 3 -0.54 -0.64 -9.94
N MET A 4 -0.40 -1.75 -9.20
CA MET A 4 -0.08 -1.67 -7.78
C MET A 4 1.38 -1.24 -7.61
N LEU A 5 1.59 -0.24 -6.78
CA LEU A 5 2.90 0.22 -6.38
C LEU A 5 3.35 -0.58 -5.16
N LYS A 6 4.61 -1.01 -5.18
CA LYS A 6 5.35 -1.46 -4.00
C LYS A 6 6.57 -0.54 -3.85
N ARG A 7 6.52 0.33 -2.84
CA ARG A 7 7.49 1.41 -2.61
C ARG A 7 8.74 0.89 -1.89
N VAL A 8 9.49 0.04 -2.59
CA VAL A 8 10.79 -0.47 -2.11
C VAL A 8 11.79 0.67 -1.93
N ASP A 9 11.65 1.74 -2.70
CA ASP A 9 12.41 2.98 -2.53
C ASP A 9 12.22 3.60 -1.14
N VAL A 10 10.99 3.67 -0.63
CA VAL A 10 10.70 4.15 0.73
C VAL A 10 11.34 3.24 1.78
N ALA A 11 11.27 1.92 1.59
CA ALA A 11 11.89 0.95 2.50
C ALA A 11 13.42 1.10 2.55
N VAL A 12 14.06 1.27 1.38
CA VAL A 12 15.51 1.47 1.28
C VAL A 12 15.90 2.80 1.91
N ASP A 13 15.25 3.90 1.54
CA ASP A 13 15.57 5.24 2.08
C ASP A 13 15.43 5.29 3.61
N SER A 14 14.37 4.68 4.15
CA SER A 14 14.15 4.57 5.61
C SER A 14 15.27 3.79 6.29
N ALA A 15 15.65 2.63 5.73
CA ALA A 15 16.71 1.79 6.27
C ALA A 15 18.06 2.53 6.33
N PHE A 16 18.45 3.20 5.24
CA PHE A 16 19.70 3.97 5.20
C PHE A 16 19.64 5.18 6.15
N SER A 17 18.49 5.85 6.25
CA SER A 17 18.28 6.96 7.15
C SER A 17 18.38 6.54 8.63
N ASP A 18 17.84 5.38 8.99
CA ASP A 18 17.93 4.85 10.35
C ASP A 18 19.37 4.52 10.73
N VAL A 19 20.14 3.88 9.84
CA VAL A 19 21.56 3.61 10.06
C VAL A 19 22.35 4.91 10.23
N LYS A 20 22.14 5.89 9.34
CA LYS A 20 22.82 7.20 9.40
C LYS A 20 22.55 7.95 10.70
N ASN A 21 21.37 7.80 11.27
CA ASN A 21 20.92 8.51 12.47
C ASN A 21 21.09 7.69 13.77
N ASP A 22 21.81 6.57 13.73
CA ASP A 22 21.98 5.65 14.87
C ASP A 22 20.65 5.14 15.47
N LYS A 23 19.61 5.00 14.63
CA LYS A 23 18.26 4.53 14.99
C LYS A 23 17.93 3.14 14.48
N TRP A 24 18.90 2.45 13.86
CA TRP A 24 18.68 1.14 13.27
C TRP A 24 18.11 0.13 14.28
N THR A 25 16.98 -0.47 13.93
CA THR A 25 16.38 -1.59 14.65
C THR A 25 16.26 -2.82 13.76
N THR A 26 16.42 -4.01 14.35
CA THR A 26 16.28 -5.29 13.65
C THR A 26 14.86 -5.84 13.79
N GLY A 27 14.39 -6.59 12.80
CA GLY A 27 13.08 -7.26 12.85
C GLY A 27 12.34 -7.16 11.52
N PHE A 28 11.04 -7.39 11.57
CA PHE A 28 10.15 -7.23 10.41
C PHE A 28 9.51 -5.85 10.41
N TYR A 29 9.52 -5.20 9.25
CA TYR A 29 8.79 -3.97 8.99
C TYR A 29 7.73 -4.29 7.94
N VAL A 30 6.46 -4.10 8.32
CA VAL A 30 5.32 -4.25 7.41
C VAL A 30 4.92 -2.86 6.96
N LEU A 31 5.13 -2.57 5.67
CA LEU A 31 4.83 -1.27 5.07
C LEU A 31 3.60 -1.41 4.16
N GLY A 32 2.42 -1.19 4.73
CA GLY A 32 1.13 -1.27 4.04
C GLY A 32 0.71 0.07 3.42
N LEU A 33 -0.59 0.21 3.16
CA LEU A 33 -1.18 1.46 2.68
C LEU A 33 -0.95 2.61 3.67
N LYS A 34 -1.04 2.32 4.98
CA LYS A 34 -0.87 3.29 6.06
C LYS A 34 0.54 3.88 6.10
N GLU A 35 1.55 3.05 5.84
CA GLU A 35 2.96 3.46 5.81
C GLU A 35 3.37 4.00 4.42
N GLY A 36 2.47 4.01 3.44
CA GLY A 36 2.78 4.37 2.05
C GLY A 36 3.72 3.37 1.35
N GLY A 37 3.87 2.16 1.91
CA GLY A 37 4.70 1.09 1.34
C GLY A 37 4.07 0.42 0.12
N VAL A 38 2.75 0.51 0.00
CA VAL A 38 2.00 0.10 -1.19
C VAL A 38 0.97 1.17 -1.58
N GLY A 39 0.50 1.13 -2.83
CA GLY A 39 -0.51 2.04 -3.34
C GLY A 39 -0.91 1.67 -4.77
N TYR A 40 -1.60 2.57 -5.47
CA TYR A 40 -1.92 2.41 -6.89
C TYR A 40 -1.38 3.59 -7.70
N ALA A 41 -1.10 3.36 -8.98
CA ALA A 41 -0.63 4.40 -9.90
C ALA A 41 -1.75 4.82 -10.85
N MET A 42 -2.09 6.10 -10.92
CA MET A 42 -2.93 6.61 -12.01
C MET A 42 -2.05 6.97 -13.19
N ASP A 43 -2.36 6.40 -14.35
CA ASP A 43 -1.70 6.70 -15.62
C ASP A 43 -2.57 7.65 -16.44
N ASP A 44 -1.96 8.66 -17.05
CA ASP A 44 -2.68 9.70 -17.81
C ASP A 44 -3.41 9.15 -19.04
N ASN A 45 -2.87 8.11 -19.68
CA ASN A 45 -3.52 7.48 -20.84
C ASN A 45 -4.77 6.69 -20.43
N ASN A 46 -4.79 6.21 -19.19
CA ASN A 46 -5.90 5.46 -18.61
C ASN A 46 -6.89 6.35 -17.83
N ALA A 47 -6.56 7.61 -17.58
CA ALA A 47 -7.35 8.50 -16.74
C ALA A 47 -8.79 8.70 -17.23
N SER A 48 -9.01 8.72 -18.55
CA SER A 48 -10.34 8.84 -19.16
C SER A 48 -11.23 7.60 -18.97
N LEU A 49 -10.62 6.44 -18.69
CA LEU A 49 -11.31 5.18 -18.44
C LEU A 49 -11.64 4.99 -16.95
N VAL A 50 -11.09 5.82 -16.05
CA VAL A 50 -11.34 5.77 -14.62
C VAL A 50 -12.27 6.91 -14.22
N THR A 51 -13.53 6.58 -13.95
CA THR A 51 -14.53 7.56 -13.51
C THR A 51 -14.23 8.08 -12.11
N ASP A 52 -14.82 9.22 -11.76
CA ASP A 52 -14.67 9.78 -10.41
C ASP A 52 -15.29 8.87 -9.34
N ASP A 53 -16.38 8.16 -9.66
CA ASP A 53 -16.96 7.15 -8.78
C ASP A 53 -16.00 5.98 -8.52
N MET A 54 -15.27 5.53 -9.54
CA MET A 54 -14.25 4.49 -9.39
C MET A 54 -13.11 4.96 -8.49
N LYS A 55 -12.63 6.20 -8.67
CA LYS A 55 -11.60 6.79 -7.81
C LYS A 55 -12.09 6.90 -6.37
N ALA A 56 -13.29 7.44 -6.17
CA ALA A 56 -13.89 7.60 -4.85
C ALA A 56 -14.05 6.26 -4.11
N ALA A 57 -14.44 5.19 -4.83
CA ALA A 57 -14.53 3.85 -4.26
C ALA A 57 -13.17 3.32 -3.77
N VAL A 58 -12.10 3.50 -4.56
CA VAL A 58 -10.74 3.08 -4.20
C VAL A 58 -10.18 3.91 -3.04
N GLU A 59 -10.41 5.22 -3.03
CA GLU A 59 -9.99 6.09 -1.93
C GLU A 59 -10.71 5.74 -0.63
N LYS A 60 -12.03 5.48 -0.70
CA LYS A 60 -12.79 5.00 0.44
C LYS A 60 -12.26 3.66 0.96
N ALA A 61 -12.03 2.69 0.07
CA ALA A 61 -11.47 1.40 0.46
C ALA A 61 -10.08 1.55 1.10
N SER A 62 -9.24 2.42 0.55
CA SER A 62 -7.91 2.70 1.11
C SER A 62 -8.02 3.30 2.52
N ALA A 63 -8.90 4.28 2.73
CA ALA A 63 -9.15 4.88 4.04
C ALA A 63 -9.72 3.85 5.04
N ASP A 64 -10.66 3.01 4.62
CA ASP A 64 -11.25 1.98 5.46
C ASP A 64 -10.19 0.93 5.88
N ILE A 65 -9.31 0.51 4.96
CA ILE A 65 -8.19 -0.39 5.26
C ILE A 65 -7.20 0.27 6.23
N ILE A 66 -6.83 1.54 5.99
CA ILE A 66 -5.90 2.29 6.86
C ILE A 66 -6.47 2.47 8.27
N SER A 67 -7.78 2.71 8.38
CA SER A 67 -8.47 2.86 9.67
C SER A 67 -8.73 1.54 10.40
N GLY A 68 -8.60 0.41 9.70
CA GLY A 68 -8.95 -0.92 10.22
C GLY A 68 -10.44 -1.25 10.16
N ALA A 69 -11.27 -0.40 9.55
CA ALA A 69 -12.68 -0.70 9.29
C ALA A 69 -12.84 -1.86 8.29
N VAL A 70 -11.85 -2.04 7.40
CA VAL A 70 -11.72 -3.21 6.52
C VAL A 70 -10.41 -3.93 6.84
N GLU A 71 -10.51 -5.22 7.17
CA GLU A 71 -9.36 -6.09 7.33
C GLU A 71 -9.15 -6.90 6.04
N VAL A 72 -7.98 -6.75 5.42
CA VAL A 72 -7.65 -7.49 4.20
C VAL A 72 -7.15 -8.87 4.59
N HIS A 73 -7.81 -9.91 4.08
CA HIS A 73 -7.39 -11.29 4.30
C HIS A 73 -6.01 -11.57 3.69
N ASP A 74 -5.11 -12.11 4.51
CA ASP A 74 -3.80 -12.59 4.04
C ASP A 74 -3.95 -13.99 3.43
N TYR A 75 -3.93 -14.05 2.09
CA TYR A 75 -3.94 -15.30 1.33
C TYR A 75 -2.85 -16.28 1.79
N MET A 76 -1.71 -15.80 2.27
CA MET A 76 -0.61 -16.68 2.69
C MET A 76 -0.90 -17.43 4.00
N SER A 77 -1.96 -17.04 4.72
CA SER A 77 -2.37 -17.67 5.98
C SER A 77 -3.09 -19.01 5.79
N ASP A 78 -3.91 -19.15 4.74
CA ASP A 78 -4.73 -20.33 4.49
C ASP A 78 -4.83 -20.74 3.00
N SER A 79 -4.23 -19.96 2.09
CA SER A 79 -4.30 -20.15 0.63
C SER A 79 -5.72 -20.11 0.05
N ALA A 80 -6.63 -19.35 0.68
CA ALA A 80 -8.02 -19.21 0.24
C ALA A 80 -8.40 -17.76 -0.10
N CYS A 81 -9.53 -17.60 -0.81
CA CYS A 81 -10.17 -16.30 -1.06
C CYS A 81 -11.62 -16.38 -0.54
N PRO A 82 -11.85 -16.19 0.77
CA PRO A 82 -13.13 -16.52 1.40
C PRO A 82 -14.24 -15.47 1.23
N TYR A 83 -13.96 -14.33 0.60
CA TYR A 83 -14.89 -13.20 0.41
C TYR A 83 -15.13 -12.88 -1.06
#